data_AF-A0A3D6B4P9-F1
#
_entry.id   AF-A0A3D6B4P9-F1
#
_cell.length_a   1.000
_cell.length_b   1.000
_cell.length_c   1.000
_cell.angle_alpha   90.00
_cell.angle_beta   90.00
_cell.angle_gamma   90.00
#
_symmetry.space_group_name_H-M   'P 1'
#
loop_
_entity.id
_entity.type
_entity.pdbx_description
1 polymer ?
#
loop_
_entity_poly.entity_id
_entity_poly.type
_entity_poly.pdbx_seq_one_letter_code
_entity_poly.pdbx_strand_id
1 'polypeptide(L)' 'MTIHFNKDEQGNIIVKIQKDLELIDFDYVEMIKLLIADNNIECKWENLDETEKSKLQVLLDKIKVAIDNGTAKSLD' A
#
# COMPACT_ATOMS: atom_id res chain seq x y z
N MET A 1 0.85 9.62 2.28
CA MET A 1 1.91 8.61 1.98
C MET A 1 1.68 8.06 0.59
N THR A 2 2.75 7.77 -0.16
CA THR A 2 2.63 7.19 -1.51
C THR A 2 3.31 5.82 -1.59
N ILE A 3 2.58 4.78 -1.98
CA ILE A 3 3.12 3.46 -2.28
C ILE A 3 3.44 3.40 -3.77
N HIS A 4 4.67 3.01 -4.10
CA HIS A 4 5.14 2.86 -5.46
C HIS A 4 5.16 1.39 -5.83
N PHE A 5 4.40 1.03 -6.85
CA PHE A 5 4.41 -0.29 -7.46
C PHE A 5 5.12 -0.19 -8.79
N ASN A 6 6.20 -0.95 -8.93
CA ASN A 6 6.94 -1.09 -10.17
C ASN A 6 7.05 -2.57 -10.54
N LYS A 7 7.11 -2.86 -11.84
CA LYS A 7 7.41 -4.18 -12.36
C LYS A 7 8.83 -4.16 -12.92
N ASP A 8 9.67 -5.09 -12.48
CA ASP A 8 11.04 -5.23 -12.98
C ASP A 8 11.07 -5.92 -14.36
N GLU A 9 12.27 -6.00 -14.96
CA GLU A 9 12.48 -6.64 -16.26
C GLU A 9 12.18 -8.15 -16.27
N GLN A 10 12.11 -8.78 -15.10
CA GLN A 10 11.76 -10.19 -14.93
C GLN A 10 10.26 -10.40 -14.69
N GLY A 11 9.48 -9.32 -14.62
CA GLY A 11 8.05 -9.35 -14.37
C GLY A 11 7.67 -9.41 -12.89
N ASN A 12 8.62 -9.27 -11.97
CA ASN A 12 8.33 -9.23 -10.53
C ASN A 12 7.84 -7.84 -10.12
N ILE A 13 6.85 -7.82 -9.22
CA ILE A 13 6.33 -6.57 -8.65
C ILE A 13 7.24 -6.17 -7.48
N ILE A 14 7.95 -5.06 -7.65
CA ILE A 14 8.73 -4.38 -6.63
C ILE A 14 7.85 -3.29 -6.01
N VAL A 15 7.78 -3.27 -4.68
CA VAL A 15 7.02 -2.28 -3.93
C VAL A 15 7.97 -1.43 -3.11
N LYS A 16 7.72 -0.12 -3.08
CA LYS A 16 8.44 0.84 -2.24
C LYS A 16 7.49 1.82 -1.58
N ILE A 17 7.91 2.35 -0.44
CA ILE A 17 7.13 3.32 0.33
C ILE A 17 7.86 4.67 0.27
N GLN A 18 7.15 5.73 -0.12
CA GLN A 18 7.66 7.09 0.01
C GLN A 18 7.25 7.67 1.37
N LYS A 19 8.25 7.95 2.20
CA LYS A 19 8.11 8.61 3.49
C LYS A 19 8.88 9.93 3.41
N ASP A 20 8.15 11.03 3.54
CA ASP A 20 8.67 12.38 3.30
C ASP A 20 9.32 12.50 1.90
N LEU A 21 10.65 12.56 1.85
CA LEU A 21 11.45 12.67 0.62
C LEU A 21 12.23 11.40 0.30
N GLU A 22 12.16 10.36 1.14
CA GLU A 22 12.91 9.12 0.97
C GLU A 22 12.01 7.99 0.43
N LEU A 23 12.57 7.19 -0.48
CA LEU A 23 11.93 6.01 -1.03
C LEU A 23 12.59 4.78 -0.40
N ILE A 24 11.88 4.13 0.52
CA ILE A 24 12.37 2.95 1.26
C ILE A 24 11.78 1.66 0.70
N ASP A 25 12.48 0.55 0.94
CA ASP A 25 11.97 -0.78 0.59
C ASP A 25 10.68 -1.08 1.36
N PHE A 26 9.81 -1.87 0.74
CA PHE A 26 8.53 -2.22 1.33
C PHE A 26 8.70 -3.07 2.59
N ASP A 27 8.24 -2.52 3.71
CA ASP A 27 8.02 -3.23 4.97
C ASP A 27 6.53 -3.17 5.32
N TYR A 28 5.91 -4.34 5.46
CA TYR A 28 4.47 -4.44 5.73
C TYR A 28 4.09 -3.90 7.11
N VAL A 29 4.99 -3.96 8.10
CA VAL A 29 4.77 -3.39 9.44
C VAL A 29 4.78 -1.87 9.35
N GLU A 30 5.73 -1.28 8.63
CA GLU A 30 5.76 0.17 8.40
C GLU A 30 4.55 0.62 7.58
N MET A 31 4.15 -0.13 6.55
CA MET A 31 2.93 0.14 5.77
C MET A 31 1.69 0.17 6.68
N ILE A 32 1.51 -0.82 7.55
CA ILE A 32 0.36 -0.92 8.46
C ILE A 32 0.38 0.23 9.49
N LYS A 33 1.54 0.55 10.08
CA LYS A 33 1.67 1.68 11.02
C LYS A 33 1.26 3.00 10.38
N LEU A 34 1.71 3.24 9.14
CA LEU A 34 1.40 4.46 8.40
C LEU A 34 -0.09 4.50 7.98
N LEU A 35 -0.65 3.34 7.63
CA LEU A 35 -2.08 3.18 7.36
C LEU A 35 -2.97 3.53 8.54
N ILE A 36 -2.61 3.09 9.74
CA ILE A 36 -3.34 3.40 10.98
C ILE A 36 -3.28 4.91 11.28
N ALA A 37 -2.18 5.59 10.93
CA ALA A 37 -1.96 6.99 11.28
C ALA A 37 -2.77 8.00 10.43
N ASP A 38 -2.89 7.79 9.11
CA ASP A 38 -3.48 8.78 8.19
C ASP A 38 -4.59 8.21 7.30
N ASN A 39 -4.72 6.88 7.18
CA ASN A 39 -5.63 6.08 6.32
C ASN A 39 -5.70 6.49 4.82
N ASN A 40 -4.98 7.53 4.41
CA ASN A 40 -4.86 7.96 3.02
C ASN A 40 -3.61 7.35 2.35
N ILE A 41 -3.85 6.30 1.57
CA ILE A 41 -2.83 5.76 0.65
C ILE A 41 -3.01 6.38 -0.73
N GLU A 42 -1.99 7.07 -1.21
CA GLU A 42 -1.81 7.32 -2.64
C GLU A 42 -0.99 6.18 -3.26
N CYS A 43 -1.38 5.70 -4.44
CA CYS A 43 -0.65 4.65 -5.15
C CYS A 43 -0.11 5.19 -6.47
N LYS A 44 1.20 5.00 -6.69
CA LYS A 44 1.86 5.24 -7.97
C LYS A 44 2.08 3.90 -8.65
N TRP A 45 1.42 3.75 -9.79
CA TRP A 45 1.46 2.54 -10.60
C TRP A 45 2.32 2.81 -11.83
N GLU A 46 3.54 2.28 -11.86
CA GLU A 46 4.43 2.44 -13.00
C GLU A 46 4.11 1.40 -14.09
N ASN A 47 5.04 0.48 -14.37
CA ASN A 47 5.01 -0.49 -15.47
C ASN A 47 4.01 -1.65 -15.27
N LEU A 48 2.94 -1.43 -14.50
CA LEU A 48 1.89 -2.40 -14.25
C LEU A 48 0.78 -2.27 -15.30
N ASP A 49 0.18 -3.39 -15.66
CA ASP A 49 -1.03 -3.41 -16.49
C ASP A 49 -2.32 -3.21 -15.67
N GLU A 50 -3.45 -2.98 -16.33
CA GLU A 50 -4.72 -2.70 -15.65
C GLU A 50 -5.21 -3.86 -14.78
N THR A 51 -4.93 -5.11 -15.19
CA THR A 51 -5.34 -6.29 -14.41
C THR A 51 -4.56 -6.37 -13.11
N GLU A 52 -3.26 -6.10 -13.16
CA GLU A 52 -2.39 -6.07 -11.98
C GLU A 52 -2.77 -4.93 -11.03
N LYS A 53 -2.99 -3.73 -11.58
CA LYS A 53 -3.46 -2.57 -10.80
C LYS A 53 -4.77 -2.91 -10.08
N SER A 54 -5.72 -3.49 -10.79
CA SER A 54 -7.02 -3.86 -10.21
C SER A 54 -6.87 -4.86 -9.05
N LYS A 55 -6.04 -5.90 -9.22
CA LYS A 55 -5.80 -6.89 -8.14
C LYS A 55 -5.15 -6.26 -6.91
N LEU A 56 -4.16 -5.40 -7.09
CA LEU A 56 -3.46 -4.74 -5.98
C LEU A 56 -4.36 -3.73 -5.28
N GLN A 57 -5.18 -2.99 -6.04
CA GLN A 57 -6.17 -2.07 -5.48
C GLN A 57 -7.17 -2.81 -4.58
N VAL A 58 -7.71 -3.94 -5.05
CA VAL A 58 -8.62 -4.79 -4.25
C VAL A 58 -7.97 -5.28 -2.95
N LEU A 59 -6.67 -5.62 -2.98
CA LEU A 59 -5.94 -6.02 -1.78
C LEU A 59 -5.79 -4.85 -0.80
N LEU A 60 -5.42 -3.67 -1.28
CA LEU A 60 -5.30 -2.46 -0.45
C LEU A 60 -6.64 -2.07 0.18
N ASP A 61 -7.74 -2.14 -0.58
CA ASP A 61 -9.07 -1.82 -0.06
C ASP A 61 -9.51 -2.81 1.03
N LYS A 62 -9.20 -4.11 0.87
CA LYS A 62 -9.43 -5.11 1.93
C LYS A 62 -8.64 -4.80 3.20
N ILE A 63 -7.39 -4.36 3.07
CA ILE A 63 -6.55 -3.99 4.21
C ILE A 63 -7.12 -2.76 4.91
N LYS A 64 -7.52 -1.72 4.17
CA LYS A 64 -8.18 -0.54 4.74
C LYS A 64 -9.42 -0.92 5.54
N VAL A 65 -10.32 -1.70 4.96
CA VAL A 65 -11.53 -2.20 5.64
C VAL A 65 -11.19 -3.01 6.89
N ALA A 66 -10.16 -3.86 6.85
CA ALA A 66 -9.73 -4.63 8.01
C ALA A 66 -9.17 -3.73 9.13
N ILE A 67 -8.40 -2.70 8.78
CA ILE A 67 -7.87 -1.71 9.72
C ILE A 67 -9.01 -0.89 10.32
N ASP A 68 -9.92 -0.34 9.51
CA ASP A 68 -11.09 0.42 9.98
C ASP A 68 -11.98 -0.41 10.91
N ASN A 69 -12.22 -1.68 10.59
CA ASN A 69 -12.97 -2.59 11.46
C ASN A 69 -12.20 -2.92 12.75
N GLY A 70 -10.87 -3.02 12.69
CA GLY A 70 -10.01 -3.28 13.84
C GLY A 70 -9.89 -2.09 14.79
N THR A 71 -9.77 -0.88 14.26
CA THR A 71 -9.76 0.37 15.03
C THR A 71 -11.13 0.67 15.62
N ALA A 72 -12.22 0.41 14.89
CA ALA A 72 -13.59 0.51 15.40
C ALA A 72 -13.85 -0.45 16.58
N LYS A 73 -13.24 -1.64 16.56
CA LYS A 73 -13.32 -2.61 17.66
C LYS A 73 -12.50 -2.26 18.89
N SER A 74 -11.56 -1.31 18.80
CA SER A 74 -10.70 -0.91 19.93
C SER A 74 -11.28 0.27 20.74
N LEU A 75 -12.50 0.71 20.42
CA LEU A 75 -13.22 1.82 21.06
C LEU A 75 -14.44 1.38 21.88
N ASP A 76 -14.59 0.07 22.16
CA ASP A 76 -15.60 -0.50 23.07
C ASP A 76 -14.94 -1.06 24.34
#